data_AF-A0A1X7T349-F1
#
_entry.id   AF-A0A1X7T349-F1
#
_cell.length_a   1.000
_cell.length_b   1.000
_cell.length_c   1.000
_cell.angle_alpha   90.00
_cell.angle_beta   90.00
_cell.angle_gamma   90.00
#
_symmetry.space_group_name_H-M   'P 1'
#
loop_
_entity.id
_entity.type
_entity.pdbx_description
1 polymer ?
#
loop_
_entity_poly.entity_id
_entity_poly.type
_entity_poly.pdbx_seq_one_letter_code
_entity_poly.pdbx_strand_id
1 'polypeptide(L)'
;MGRQLQQAGSGCSQCKGKDISWDHLKRLYESDKGKASCLSMAHKLKHEHIYLNSFSKMRVDLASQVLSNSVSMALMLVLGDEASETSLFASMFNRLFDMLNVSHFTNGTRHRNPDLYPNRHGNDHRLKWLEDFIQFLDEWKHSVENREGFSKAEKNLMLLSHETRVRLRIT
;
A
#
# COMPACT_ATOMS: atom_id res chain seq x y z
N MET A 1 17.48 -24.77 13.94
CA MET A 1 16.80 -23.60 14.55
C MET A 1 16.23 -22.72 13.44
N GLY A 2 15.01 -22.99 12.97
CA GLY A 2 14.47 -22.32 11.78
C GLY A 2 12.94 -22.36 11.69
N ARG A 3 12.27 -22.27 12.84
CA ARG A 3 10.81 -22.29 12.94
C ARG A 3 10.30 -21.21 13.90
N GLN A 4 10.65 -19.97 13.64
CA GLN A 4 9.95 -18.81 14.19
C GLN A 4 10.10 -17.71 13.15
N LEU A 5 9.02 -17.41 12.44
CA LEU A 5 8.74 -16.16 11.69
C LEU A 5 7.49 -16.29 10.78
N GLN A 6 6.75 -17.41 10.85
CA GLN A 6 5.47 -17.57 10.16
C GLN A 6 4.22 -17.33 11.03
N GLN A 7 4.37 -16.90 12.30
CA GLN A 7 3.24 -16.67 13.21
C GLN A 7 3.40 -15.41 14.06
N ALA A 8 3.51 -14.25 13.42
CA ALA A 8 3.38 -12.96 14.11
C ALA A 8 2.16 -12.23 13.55
N GLY A 9 0.98 -12.61 14.06
CA GLY A 9 -0.30 -11.94 13.82
C GLY A 9 -0.81 -12.04 12.38
N SER A 10 -2.08 -12.36 12.21
CA SER A 10 -2.85 -11.98 11.03
C SER A 10 -2.73 -10.44 10.90
N GLY A 11 -1.77 -9.98 10.10
CA GLY A 11 -1.42 -8.56 9.88
C GLY A 11 -2.50 -7.84 9.11
N CYS A 12 -3.66 -7.67 9.74
CA CYS A 12 -4.80 -6.96 9.22
C CYS A 12 -4.93 -5.65 10.00
N SER A 13 -4.74 -4.52 9.32
CA SER A 13 -5.05 -3.19 9.83
C SER A 13 -6.48 -2.80 9.41
N GLN A 14 -6.98 -1.64 9.81
CA GLN A 14 -8.32 -1.19 9.40
C GLN A 14 -8.39 0.31 9.19
N CYS A 15 -9.17 0.74 8.19
CA CYS A 15 -9.54 2.14 8.00
C CYS A 15 -11.06 2.21 7.80
N LYS A 16 -11.75 3.20 8.39
CA LYS A 16 -13.21 3.37 8.23
C LYS A 16 -14.05 2.11 8.51
N GLY A 17 -13.60 1.26 9.44
CA GLY A 17 -14.27 0.02 9.82
C GLY A 17 -14.13 -1.13 8.81
N LYS A 18 -13.31 -0.99 7.77
CA LYS A 18 -13.00 -2.02 6.78
C LYS A 18 -11.52 -2.41 6.84
N ASP A 19 -11.26 -3.64 6.46
CA ASP A 19 -9.95 -4.27 6.64
C ASP A 19 -8.95 -3.87 5.55
N ILE A 20 -7.74 -3.50 6.00
CA ILE A 20 -6.53 -3.42 5.18
C ILE A 20 -5.75 -4.70 5.45
N SER A 21 -5.99 -5.72 4.62
CA SER A 21 -5.50 -7.08 4.86
C SER A 21 -4.55 -7.57 3.78
N TRP A 22 -3.48 -8.25 4.21
CA TRP A 22 -2.59 -9.01 3.32
C TRP A 22 -3.31 -10.21 2.68
N ASP A 23 -4.37 -10.72 3.32
CA ASP A 23 -5.14 -11.83 2.77
C ASP A 23 -5.96 -11.42 1.53
N HIS A 24 -6.32 -10.13 1.40
CA HIS A 24 -6.88 -9.60 0.15
C HIS A 24 -5.88 -9.76 -1.02
N LEU A 25 -4.59 -9.48 -0.79
CA LEU A 25 -3.54 -9.64 -1.79
C LEU A 25 -3.29 -11.12 -2.13
N LYS A 26 -3.28 -12.01 -1.13
CA LYS A 26 -3.21 -13.47 -1.35
C LYS A 26 -4.36 -13.96 -2.22
N ARG A 27 -5.60 -13.57 -1.86
CA ARG A 27 -6.80 -13.98 -2.60
C ARG A 27 -6.78 -13.47 -4.04
N LEU A 28 -6.35 -12.23 -4.26
CA LEU A 28 -6.15 -11.70 -5.60
C LEU A 28 -5.13 -12.53 -6.39
N TYR A 29 -3.97 -12.84 -5.79
CA TYR A 29 -2.93 -13.65 -6.43
C TYR A 29 -3.41 -15.05 -6.80
N GLU A 30 -4.06 -15.78 -5.87
CA GLU A 30 -4.54 -17.14 -6.15
C GLU A 30 -5.70 -17.14 -7.18
N SER A 31 -6.58 -16.13 -7.13
CA SER A 31 -7.67 -15.97 -8.11
C SER A 31 -7.18 -15.70 -9.53
N ASP A 32 -6.03 -15.06 -9.67
CA ASP A 32 -5.42 -14.75 -10.97
C ASP A 32 -4.58 -15.93 -11.49
N LYS A 33 -3.88 -16.64 -10.60
CA LYS A 33 -3.11 -17.85 -10.91
C LYS A 33 -3.99 -19.01 -11.40
N GLY A 34 -5.22 -19.10 -10.91
CA GLY A 34 -6.19 -20.15 -11.28
C GLY A 34 -6.84 -19.97 -12.65
N LYS A 35 -6.63 -18.84 -13.34
CA LYS A 35 -7.24 -18.57 -14.65
C LYS A 35 -6.34 -19.12 -15.76
N ALA A 36 -6.89 -20.05 -16.55
CA ALA A 36 -6.22 -20.61 -17.73
C ALA A 36 -6.01 -19.61 -18.90
N SER A 37 -6.48 -18.37 -18.75
CA SER A 37 -6.30 -17.32 -19.75
C SER A 37 -4.91 -16.69 -19.65
N CYS A 38 -4.23 -16.50 -20.79
CA CYS A 38 -2.93 -15.82 -20.89
C CYS A 38 -2.92 -14.34 -20.43
N LEU A 39 -4.04 -13.80 -19.94
CA LEU A 39 -4.19 -12.43 -19.47
C LEU A 39 -4.41 -12.41 -17.95
N SER A 40 -3.36 -12.03 -17.23
CA SER A 40 -3.33 -11.92 -15.77
C SER A 40 -3.60 -10.49 -15.35
N MET A 41 -4.62 -10.29 -14.50
CA MET A 41 -5.01 -8.96 -13.99
C MET A 41 -3.97 -8.41 -13.01
N ALA A 42 -3.34 -9.30 -12.25
CA ALA A 42 -2.32 -8.97 -11.26
C ALA A 42 -0.94 -9.45 -11.71
N HIS A 43 -0.59 -9.29 -12.99
CA HIS A 43 0.65 -9.79 -13.60
C HIS A 43 1.95 -9.36 -12.91
N LYS A 44 1.92 -8.27 -12.12
CA LYS A 44 3.07 -7.84 -11.30
C LYS A 44 3.25 -8.69 -10.04
N LEU A 45 2.17 -9.27 -9.51
CA LEU A 45 2.20 -10.11 -8.32
C LEU A 45 2.72 -11.51 -8.67
N LYS A 46 3.96 -11.76 -8.25
CA LYS A 46 4.60 -13.08 -8.27
C LYS A 46 4.57 -13.72 -6.89
N HIS A 47 4.88 -15.01 -6.82
CA HIS A 47 4.98 -15.74 -5.55
C HIS A 47 5.82 -15.01 -4.50
N GLU A 48 6.98 -14.47 -4.89
CA GLU A 48 7.88 -13.72 -4.00
C GLU A 48 7.25 -12.46 -3.38
N HIS A 49 6.23 -11.88 -4.01
CA HIS A 49 5.53 -10.72 -3.47
C HIS A 49 4.63 -11.11 -2.31
N ILE A 50 4.01 -12.30 -2.39
CA ILE A 50 3.01 -12.78 -1.42
C ILE A 50 3.66 -13.57 -0.29
N TYR A 51 4.66 -14.39 -0.63
CA TYR A 51 5.38 -15.27 0.26
C TYR A 51 6.83 -14.78 0.39
N LEU A 52 7.02 -13.74 1.20
CA LEU A 52 8.31 -13.07 1.40
C LEU A 52 9.31 -13.99 2.12
N ASN A 53 10.51 -14.12 1.54
CA ASN A 53 11.67 -14.70 2.23
C ASN A 53 12.55 -13.59 2.86
N SER A 54 13.61 -13.97 3.59
CA SER A 54 14.50 -13.01 4.26
C SER A 54 15.14 -11.98 3.30
N PHE A 55 15.44 -12.37 2.07
CA PHE A 55 15.98 -11.47 1.05
C PHE A 55 14.90 -10.56 0.45
N SER A 56 13.69 -11.10 0.23
CA SER A 56 12.55 -10.35 -0.31
C SER A 56 12.08 -9.20 0.59
N LYS A 57 12.28 -9.30 1.92
CA LYS A 57 11.88 -8.24 2.86
C LYS A 57 12.60 -6.90 2.65
N MET A 58 13.80 -6.93 2.08
CA MET A 58 14.60 -5.72 1.82
C MET A 58 14.40 -5.16 0.41
N ARG A 59 13.58 -5.84 -0.42
CA ARG A 59 13.36 -5.49 -1.81
C ARG A 59 12.23 -4.48 -1.96
N VAL A 60 12.60 -3.19 -2.00
CA VAL A 60 11.66 -2.07 -2.20
C VAL A 60 10.92 -2.19 -3.55
N ASP A 61 11.52 -2.82 -4.55
CA ASP A 61 10.88 -3.09 -5.84
C ASP A 61 9.70 -4.06 -5.74
N LEU A 62 9.74 -5.03 -4.82
CA LEU A 62 8.59 -5.91 -4.55
C LEU A 62 7.48 -5.11 -3.86
N ALA A 63 7.83 -4.29 -2.86
CA ALA A 63 6.86 -3.49 -2.14
C ALA A 63 6.14 -2.49 -3.05
N SER A 64 6.87 -1.81 -3.94
CA SER A 64 6.28 -0.85 -4.88
C SER A 64 5.38 -1.54 -5.92
N GLN A 65 5.69 -2.78 -6.33
CA GLN A 65 4.83 -3.55 -7.22
C GLN A 65 3.52 -3.98 -6.53
N VAL A 66 3.59 -4.42 -5.27
CA VAL A 66 2.40 -4.76 -4.46
C VAL A 66 1.49 -3.56 -4.28
N LEU A 67 2.06 -2.39 -3.98
CA LEU A 67 1.30 -1.16 -3.77
C LEU A 67 1.05 -0.40 -5.06
N SER A 68 1.13 -1.03 -6.24
CA SER A 68 0.97 -0.32 -7.51
C SER A 68 -0.50 -0.01 -7.83
N ASN A 69 -0.74 1.05 -8.61
CA ASN A 69 -2.10 1.41 -9.05
C ASN A 69 -2.80 0.25 -9.80
N SER A 70 -2.07 -0.54 -10.57
CA SER A 70 -2.61 -1.74 -11.24
C SER A 70 -3.12 -2.79 -10.26
N VAL A 71 -2.43 -2.99 -9.13
CA VAL A 71 -2.87 -3.94 -8.09
C VAL A 71 -4.07 -3.38 -7.32
N SER A 72 -4.08 -2.08 -7.03
CA SER A 72 -5.23 -1.38 -6.45
C SER A 72 -6.50 -1.58 -7.29
N MET A 73 -6.44 -1.38 -8.61
CA MET A 73 -7.57 -1.61 -9.51
C MET A 73 -7.97 -3.09 -9.58
N ALA A 74 -7.00 -4.01 -9.60
CA ALA A 74 -7.28 -5.45 -9.62
C ALA A 74 -7.98 -5.93 -8.34
N LEU A 75 -7.61 -5.38 -7.17
CA LEU A 75 -8.31 -5.65 -5.90
C LEU A 75 -9.79 -5.27 -5.99
N MET A 76 -10.10 -4.06 -6.48
CA MET A 76 -11.49 -3.62 -6.65
C MET A 76 -12.26 -4.46 -7.66
N LEU A 77 -11.62 -4.83 -8.78
CA LEU A 77 -12.29 -5.62 -9.81
C LEU A 77 -12.62 -7.05 -9.35
N VAL A 78 -11.71 -7.68 -8.60
CA VAL A 78 -11.82 -9.11 -8.23
C VAL A 78 -12.55 -9.31 -6.91
N LEU A 79 -12.30 -8.46 -5.91
CA LEU A 79 -12.83 -8.61 -4.55
C LEU A 79 -13.90 -7.56 -4.20
N GLY A 80 -14.06 -6.52 -5.02
CA GLY A 80 -15.10 -5.52 -4.82
C GLY A 80 -14.94 -4.72 -3.53
N ASP A 81 -16.07 -4.44 -2.89
CA ASP A 81 -16.14 -3.59 -1.70
C ASP A 81 -15.36 -4.15 -0.49
N GLU A 82 -15.21 -5.48 -0.41
CA GLU A 82 -14.46 -6.15 0.66
C GLU A 82 -13.00 -5.68 0.73
N ALA A 83 -12.37 -5.44 -0.42
CA ALA A 83 -10.98 -5.00 -0.51
C ALA A 83 -10.84 -3.48 -0.73
N SER A 84 -11.91 -2.70 -0.55
CA SER A 84 -11.92 -1.26 -0.85
C SER A 84 -10.85 -0.47 -0.11
N GLU A 85 -10.65 -0.72 1.19
CA GLU A 85 -9.60 -0.03 1.95
C GLU A 85 -8.20 -0.51 1.61
N THR A 86 -7.98 -1.81 1.33
CA THR A 86 -6.68 -2.28 0.82
C THR A 86 -6.36 -1.65 -0.54
N SER A 87 -7.36 -1.52 -1.41
CA SER A 87 -7.21 -0.88 -2.71
C SER A 87 -6.86 0.61 -2.57
N LEU A 88 -7.58 1.33 -1.70
CA LEU A 88 -7.31 2.73 -1.41
C LEU A 88 -5.91 2.90 -0.82
N PHE A 89 -5.55 2.07 0.16
CA PHE A 89 -4.22 2.07 0.76
C PHE A 89 -3.12 1.90 -0.30
N ALA A 90 -3.25 0.91 -1.19
CA ALA A 90 -2.30 0.71 -2.29
C ALA A 90 -2.23 1.94 -3.20
N SER A 91 -3.38 2.53 -3.58
CA SER A 91 -3.42 3.73 -4.43
C SER A 91 -2.75 4.94 -3.79
N MET A 92 -3.02 5.19 -2.50
CA MET A 92 -2.45 6.31 -1.75
C MET A 92 -0.92 6.19 -1.67
N PHE A 93 -0.40 5.01 -1.34
CA PHE A 93 1.05 4.80 -1.30
C PHE A 93 1.69 4.79 -2.70
N ASN A 94 1.00 4.31 -3.76
CA ASN A 94 1.49 4.42 -5.13
C ASN A 94 1.75 5.88 -5.49
N ARG A 95 0.75 6.75 -5.31
CA ARG A 95 0.85 8.17 -5.66
C ARG A 95 1.94 8.87 -4.85
N LEU A 96 2.00 8.61 -3.54
CA LEU A 96 3.07 9.15 -2.69
C LEU A 96 4.45 8.75 -3.24
N PHE A 97 4.66 7.47 -3.54
CA PHE A 97 5.94 6.98 -4.03
C PHE A 97 6.31 7.59 -5.39
N ASP A 98 5.35 7.66 -6.31
CA ASP A 98 5.56 8.28 -7.63
C ASP A 98 5.96 9.76 -7.51
N MET A 99 5.30 10.54 -6.65
CA MET A 99 5.66 11.95 -6.44
C MET A 99 7.02 12.16 -5.80
N LEU A 100 7.45 11.25 -4.92
CA LEU A 100 8.76 11.33 -4.27
C LEU A 100 9.89 10.77 -5.15
N ASN A 101 9.56 9.96 -6.16
CA ASN A 101 10.53 9.27 -7.02
C ASN A 101 10.71 9.94 -8.38
N VAL A 102 10.62 11.28 -8.43
CA VAL A 102 10.87 12.06 -9.65
C VAL A 102 12.37 12.20 -9.88
N SER A 103 12.93 11.40 -10.79
CA SER A 103 14.35 11.47 -11.15
C SER A 103 14.64 12.23 -12.45
N HIS A 104 13.69 12.30 -13.38
CA HIS A 104 13.87 12.95 -14.68
C HIS A 104 12.64 13.75 -15.10
N PHE A 105 12.88 14.89 -15.75
CA PHE A 105 11.85 15.81 -16.25
C PHE A 105 10.87 15.17 -17.25
N THR A 106 11.25 14.07 -17.89
CA THR A 106 10.46 13.37 -18.91
C THR A 106 9.72 12.14 -18.38
N ASN A 107 9.94 11.73 -17.12
CA ASN A 107 9.33 10.52 -16.56
C ASN A 107 7.80 10.58 -16.59
N GLY A 108 7.21 11.73 -16.21
CA GLY A 108 5.76 11.91 -16.26
C GLY A 108 5.17 11.68 -17.64
N THR A 109 5.84 12.15 -18.70
CA THR A 109 5.40 11.94 -20.09
C THR A 109 5.62 10.49 -20.53
N ARG A 110 6.80 9.93 -20.25
CA ARG A 110 7.18 8.55 -20.64
C ARG A 110 6.26 7.50 -20.02
N HIS A 111 5.94 7.68 -18.74
CA HIS A 111 5.10 6.76 -17.97
C HIS A 111 3.61 7.15 -17.99
N ARG A 112 3.27 8.27 -18.63
CA ARG A 112 1.91 8.84 -18.66
C ARG A 112 1.33 8.98 -17.26
N ASN A 113 2.15 9.45 -16.32
CA ASN A 113 1.80 9.58 -14.92
C ASN A 113 2.08 11.02 -14.46
N PRO A 114 1.04 11.81 -14.13
CA PRO A 114 1.22 13.19 -13.70
C PRO A 114 1.99 13.32 -12.38
N ASP A 115 1.93 12.30 -11.52
CA ASP A 115 2.62 12.32 -10.24
C ASP A 115 4.15 12.28 -10.41
N LEU A 116 4.65 11.79 -11.56
CA LEU A 116 6.07 11.73 -11.90
C LEU A 116 6.63 13.01 -12.56
N TYR A 117 5.86 14.11 -12.64
CA TYR A 117 6.41 15.39 -13.11
C TYR A 117 7.23 16.10 -12.01
N PRO A 118 8.22 16.93 -12.34
CA PRO A 118 8.87 17.78 -11.33
C PRO A 118 7.89 18.77 -10.71
N ASN A 119 7.96 18.99 -9.40
CA ASN A 119 7.23 20.08 -8.74
C ASN A 119 7.88 21.41 -9.12
N ARG A 120 7.15 22.28 -9.84
CA ARG A 120 7.70 23.54 -10.36
C ARG A 120 7.09 24.80 -9.76
N HIS A 121 5.91 24.69 -9.15
CA HIS A 121 5.13 25.83 -8.68
C HIS A 121 4.41 25.50 -7.37
N GLY A 122 4.20 26.50 -6.52
CA GLY A 122 3.50 26.33 -5.24
C GLY A 122 2.00 26.03 -5.35
N ASN A 123 1.40 26.22 -6.53
CA ASN A 123 -0.01 25.89 -6.80
C ASN A 123 -0.17 24.54 -7.51
N ASP A 124 0.78 23.61 -7.31
CA ASP A 124 0.69 22.27 -7.88
C ASP A 124 -0.40 21.47 -7.14
N HIS A 125 -1.38 20.96 -7.89
CA HIS A 125 -2.47 20.11 -7.38
C HIS A 125 -1.98 18.92 -6.52
N ARG A 126 -0.74 18.46 -6.75
CA ARG A 126 -0.11 17.39 -5.97
C ARG A 126 0.23 17.79 -4.55
N LEU A 127 0.55 19.08 -4.31
CA LEU A 127 0.74 19.61 -2.97
C LEU A 127 -0.57 19.57 -2.19
N LYS A 128 -1.69 19.93 -2.84
CA LYS A 128 -3.03 19.79 -2.27
C LYS A 128 -3.37 18.32 -1.97
N TRP A 129 -3.04 17.41 -2.89
CA TRP A 129 -3.27 15.98 -2.64
C TRP A 129 -2.45 15.44 -1.46
N LEU A 130 -1.27 16.00 -1.15
CA LEU A 130 -0.53 15.61 0.05
C LEU A 130 -1.32 15.91 1.34
N GLU A 131 -2.13 16.98 1.37
CA GLU A 131 -3.05 17.25 2.48
C GLU A 131 -4.08 16.12 2.63
N ASP A 132 -4.67 15.67 1.51
CA ASP A 132 -5.57 14.51 1.49
C ASP A 132 -4.88 13.23 1.98
N PHE A 133 -3.60 13.05 1.64
CA PHE A 133 -2.80 11.91 2.11
C PHE A 133 -2.54 11.96 3.62
N ILE A 134 -2.23 13.13 4.17
CA ILE A 134 -2.08 13.31 5.62
C ILE A 134 -3.40 13.04 6.34
N GLN A 135 -4.51 13.55 5.81
CA GLN A 135 -5.85 13.28 6.34
C GLN A 135 -6.16 11.77 6.35
N PHE A 136 -5.81 11.05 5.28
CA PHE A 136 -5.93 9.59 5.23
C PHE A 136 -5.09 8.89 6.31
N LEU A 137 -3.84 9.34 6.55
CA LEU A 137 -3.00 8.77 7.61
C LEU A 137 -3.61 8.99 9.00
N ASP A 138 -4.21 10.14 9.25
CA ASP A 138 -4.87 10.43 10.53
C ASP A 138 -6.15 9.61 10.71
N GLU A 139 -6.96 9.44 9.66
CA GLU A 139 -8.13 8.55 9.66
C GLU A 139 -7.75 7.10 9.93
N TRP A 140 -6.71 6.62 9.24
CA TRP A 140 -6.19 5.26 9.43
C TRP A 140 -5.66 5.05 10.85
N LYS A 141 -4.87 6.01 11.37
CA LYS A 141 -4.38 5.99 12.74
C LYS A 141 -5.53 5.95 13.75
N HIS A 142 -6.51 6.83 13.61
CA HIS A 142 -7.67 6.90 14.50
C HIS A 142 -8.46 5.58 14.47
N SER A 143 -8.64 4.99 13.29
CA SER A 143 -9.31 3.71 13.11
C SER A 143 -8.60 2.57 13.85
N VAL A 144 -7.26 2.52 13.82
CA VAL A 144 -6.48 1.50 14.56
C VAL A 144 -6.49 1.76 16.07
N GLU A 145 -6.36 3.02 16.50
CA GLU A 145 -6.31 3.38 17.93
C GLU A 145 -7.63 3.03 18.64
N ASN A 146 -8.77 3.19 17.96
CA ASN A 146 -10.10 2.84 18.49
C ASN A 146 -10.49 1.37 18.32
N ARG A 147 -9.65 0.52 17.72
CA ARG A 147 -9.96 -0.90 17.56
C ARG A 147 -10.00 -1.61 18.91
N GLU A 148 -11.06 -2.34 19.20
CA GLU A 148 -11.17 -3.15 20.42
C GLU A 148 -10.44 -4.49 20.26
N GLY A 149 -10.06 -5.12 21.38
CA GLY A 149 -9.47 -6.46 21.38
C GLY A 149 -7.97 -6.56 21.07
N PHE A 150 -7.28 -5.43 20.89
CA PHE A 150 -5.82 -5.39 20.63
C PHE A 150 -5.08 -4.56 21.67
N SER A 151 -3.92 -5.05 22.10
CA SER A 151 -2.98 -4.31 22.95
C SER A 151 -2.38 -3.11 22.22
N LYS A 152 -1.79 -2.18 22.99
CA LYS A 152 -1.07 -1.03 22.42
C LYS A 152 0.10 -1.47 21.53
N ALA A 153 0.79 -2.55 21.88
CA ALA A 153 1.90 -3.07 21.10
C ALA A 153 1.43 -3.62 19.74
N GLU A 154 0.32 -4.37 19.71
CA GLU A 154 -0.27 -4.89 18.47
C GLU A 154 -0.78 -3.75 17.58
N LYS A 155 -1.46 -2.76 18.15
CA LYS A 155 -1.90 -1.55 17.42
C LYS A 155 -0.73 -0.79 16.79
N ASN A 156 0.40 -0.71 17.48
CA ASN A 156 1.60 -0.05 16.94
C ASN A 156 2.20 -0.81 15.74
N LEU A 157 2.07 -2.14 15.68
CA LEU A 157 2.51 -2.95 14.54
C LEU A 157 1.62 -2.76 13.30
N MET A 158 0.40 -2.27 13.47
CA MET A 158 -0.56 -2.01 12.39
C MET A 158 -0.40 -0.64 11.73
N LEU A 159 0.50 0.20 12.24
CA LEU A 159 0.70 1.59 11.80
C LEU A 159 2.14 1.83 11.35
N LEU A 160 2.38 2.98 10.72
CA LEU A 160 3.74 3.47 10.48
C LEU A 160 4.51 3.58 11.81
N SER A 161 5.84 3.51 11.72
CA SER A 161 6.70 3.63 12.91
C SER A 161 6.40 4.92 13.67
N HIS A 162 6.63 4.88 14.98
CA HIS A 162 6.39 6.03 15.84
C HIS A 162 7.18 7.26 15.37
N GLU A 163 8.46 7.08 15.01
CA GLU A 163 9.34 8.14 14.52
C GLU A 163 8.79 8.79 13.25
N THR A 164 8.30 7.98 12.31
CA THR A 164 7.73 8.46 11.04
C THR A 164 6.49 9.30 11.31
N ARG A 165 5.60 8.83 12.19
CA ARG A 165 4.37 9.56 12.56
C ARG A 165 4.65 10.89 13.26
N VAL A 166 5.63 10.92 14.16
CA VAL A 166 6.00 12.16 14.87
C VAL A 166 6.55 13.18 13.88
N ARG A 167 7.43 12.76 12.96
CA ARG A 167 8.05 13.66 11.99
C ARG A 167 7.08 14.24 10.97
N LEU A 168 6.07 13.46 10.55
CA LEU A 168 5.03 13.96 9.63
C LEU A 168 4.18 15.11 10.21
N ARG A 169 4.21 15.33 11.53
CA ARG A 169 3.46 16.40 12.21
C ARG A 169 4.30 17.62 12.56
N ILE A 170 5.61 17.60 12.28
CA ILE A 170 6.51 18.75 12.49
C ILE A 170 6.49 19.59 11.20
N THR A 171 5.40 20.32 10.99
CA THR A 171 5.22 21.40 9.99
C THR A 171 4.10 22.30 10.47
#